data_AF-A0A7J5DI29-F1
#
_entry.id   AF-A0A7J5DI29-F1
#
_cell.length_a   1.000
_cell.length_b   1.000
_cell.length_c   1.000
_cell.angle_alpha   90.00
_cell.angle_beta   90.00
_cell.angle_gamma   90.00
#
_symmetry.space_group_name_H-M   'P 1'
#
loop_
_entity.id
_entity.type
_entity.pdbx_description
1 polymer ?
#
loop_
_entity_poly.entity_id
_entity_poly.type
_entity_poly.pdbx_seq_one_letter_code
_entity_poly.pdbx_strand_id
1 'polypeptide(L)'
;MRVLLVGAGGVGTAVTRIAARRGFLTHMVVADYDLARAEAAVAALEEHGDRFSARRLDASDGDAVRRLLIEERCDALLNATDPRFVMPLFDAARAAGTHYLDMAMSLSAPHATRPYERCGVRLGDAQFEQAGAWEDSGRLALVGMGVEPGLSDVFARYAADELFDEIEEIGVRDGANLTVEGYDFAPSFSIWTTIEECLNPPVVYEKDRGWFTTAPFSEPEVFDFPEGIGPVECVNVEHEEVLLIPRWVDARRVTFKYGLGDDFIAKLKALHELGLDSTKKVTVPSADGPVEVSPRDMVAACLPDPATLGDRMTGKTCAGTWVKGTKDGSAREVYLYHVVDNQWSMREYGSQAVVWQTAVNPVVALELIAGGAWSASGVLGPEALPPRPFLDLLGEYGSPWGLREEG
;
A
#
# COMPACT_ATOMS: atom_id res chain seq x y z
N MET A 1 11.84 17.72 9.53
CA MET A 1 11.94 16.26 9.77
C MET A 1 13.00 15.65 8.85
N ARG A 2 13.84 14.75 9.36
CA ARG A 2 14.82 13.98 8.59
C ARG A 2 14.31 12.55 8.38
N VAL A 3 14.33 12.04 7.15
CA VAL A 3 13.71 10.75 6.81
C VAL A 3 14.74 9.83 6.16
N LEU A 4 14.73 8.55 6.54
CA LEU A 4 15.36 7.48 5.76
C LEU A 4 14.27 6.79 4.93
N LEU A 5 14.31 6.99 3.62
CA LEU A 5 13.49 6.24 2.66
C LEU A 5 14.29 5.01 2.22
N VAL A 6 13.76 3.82 2.47
CA VAL A 6 14.36 2.55 2.00
C VAL A 6 13.52 2.01 0.86
N GLY A 7 14.14 1.79 -0.30
CA GLY A 7 13.50 1.43 -1.56
C GLY A 7 13.41 2.61 -2.53
N ALA A 8 14.10 2.54 -3.65
CA ALA A 8 14.10 3.53 -4.73
C ALA A 8 13.46 2.98 -6.02
N GLY A 9 12.47 2.09 -5.88
CA GLY A 9 11.61 1.64 -6.98
C GLY A 9 10.61 2.72 -7.44
N GLY A 10 9.55 2.32 -8.13
CA GLY A 10 8.53 3.24 -8.66
C GLY A 10 7.90 4.13 -7.57
N VAL A 11 7.42 3.52 -6.47
CA VAL A 11 6.80 4.25 -5.35
C VAL A 11 7.84 5.11 -4.61
N GLY A 12 9.01 4.55 -4.27
CA GLY A 12 10.07 5.32 -3.60
C GLY A 12 10.53 6.54 -4.42
N THR A 13 10.68 6.38 -5.74
CA THR A 13 10.98 7.51 -6.63
C THR A 13 9.85 8.55 -6.61
N ALA A 14 8.59 8.13 -6.67
CA ALA A 14 7.45 9.04 -6.58
C ALA A 14 7.41 9.80 -5.23
N VAL A 15 7.71 9.13 -4.10
CA VAL A 15 7.85 9.75 -2.78
C VAL A 15 8.86 10.90 -2.81
N THR A 16 10.04 10.68 -3.40
CA THR A 16 11.07 11.74 -3.47
C THR A 16 10.58 12.97 -4.26
N ARG A 17 9.89 12.75 -5.38
CA ARG A 17 9.38 13.83 -6.25
C ARG A 17 8.27 14.63 -5.60
N ILE A 18 7.40 13.98 -4.81
CA ILE A 18 6.35 14.66 -4.04
C ILE A 18 6.98 15.41 -2.86
N ALA A 19 7.83 14.75 -2.06
CA ALA A 19 8.44 15.33 -0.87
C ALA A 19 9.38 16.52 -1.19
N ALA A 20 10.01 16.53 -2.36
CA ALA A 20 10.85 17.63 -2.84
C ALA A 20 10.10 18.98 -2.90
N ARG A 21 8.77 18.94 -3.07
CA ARG A 21 7.90 20.13 -3.12
C ARG A 21 7.41 20.59 -1.73
N ARG A 22 7.76 19.89 -0.66
CA ARG A 22 7.22 20.12 0.68
C ARG A 22 8.26 20.69 1.65
N GLY A 23 7.84 21.66 2.45
CA GLY A 23 8.71 22.43 3.34
C GLY A 23 9.05 21.75 4.68
N PHE A 24 8.27 20.74 5.10
CA PHE A 24 8.50 20.05 6.39
C PHE A 24 9.78 19.20 6.40
N LEU A 25 10.24 18.78 5.22
CA LEU A 25 11.39 17.91 5.06
C LEU A 25 12.69 18.70 5.21
N THR A 26 13.53 18.30 6.15
CA THR A 26 14.86 18.87 6.36
C THR A 26 15.89 18.14 5.51
N HIS A 27 15.82 16.81 5.47
CA HIS A 27 16.70 15.95 4.68
C HIS A 27 16.06 14.59 4.45
N MET A 28 16.21 13.99 3.27
CA MET A 28 15.83 12.60 3.00
C MET A 28 17.04 11.81 2.49
N VAL A 29 17.37 10.75 3.20
CA VAL A 29 18.31 9.74 2.71
C VAL A 29 17.51 8.74 1.88
N VAL A 30 17.82 8.64 0.60
CA VAL A 30 17.23 7.67 -0.33
C VAL A 30 18.16 6.48 -0.39
N ALA A 31 17.71 5.33 0.07
CA ALA A 31 18.53 4.13 0.20
C ALA A 31 17.96 2.98 -0.62
N ASP A 32 18.82 2.27 -1.35
CA ASP A 32 18.45 1.08 -2.11
C ASP A 32 19.60 0.07 -2.13
N TYR A 33 19.30 -1.21 -2.38
CA TYR A 33 20.32 -2.23 -2.55
C TYR A 33 21.20 -1.94 -3.79
N ASP A 34 20.57 -1.44 -4.85
CA ASP A 34 21.23 -0.89 -6.03
C ASP A 34 21.41 0.62 -5.88
N LEU A 35 22.64 1.05 -5.58
CA LEU A 35 22.98 2.46 -5.40
C LEU A 35 22.57 3.32 -6.61
N ALA A 36 22.67 2.79 -7.83
CA ALA A 36 22.35 3.55 -9.03
C ALA A 36 20.88 3.97 -9.08
N ARG A 37 19.97 3.17 -8.51
CA ARG A 37 18.54 3.54 -8.40
C ARG A 37 18.33 4.71 -7.45
N ALA A 38 18.96 4.67 -6.28
CA ALA A 38 18.90 5.77 -5.32
C ALA A 38 19.51 7.05 -5.90
N GLU A 39 20.66 6.96 -6.58
CA GLU A 39 21.30 8.09 -7.25
C GLU A 39 20.42 8.66 -8.37
N ALA A 40 19.79 7.82 -9.18
CA ALA A 40 18.88 8.26 -10.23
C ALA A 40 17.65 8.99 -9.67
N ALA A 41 17.05 8.48 -8.58
CA ALA A 41 15.92 9.14 -7.92
C ALA A 41 16.29 10.54 -7.41
N VAL A 42 17.47 10.68 -6.77
CA VAL A 42 17.95 11.98 -6.28
C VAL A 42 18.31 12.93 -7.43
N ALA A 43 18.98 12.43 -8.47
CA ALA A 43 19.36 13.24 -9.63
C ALA A 43 18.14 13.80 -10.38
N ALA A 44 17.04 13.06 -10.41
CA ALA A 44 15.79 13.48 -11.06
C ALA A 44 15.08 14.66 -10.36
N LEU A 45 15.53 15.08 -9.17
CA LEU A 45 14.96 16.21 -8.43
C LEU A 45 15.55 17.56 -8.85
N GLU A 46 16.63 17.55 -9.64
CA GLU A 46 17.33 18.75 -10.14
C GLU A 46 17.60 19.78 -9.01
N GLU A 47 17.07 20.99 -9.12
CA GLU A 47 17.28 22.07 -8.14
C GLU A 47 16.67 21.78 -6.76
N HIS A 48 15.75 20.83 -6.64
CA HIS A 48 15.15 20.43 -5.38
C HIS A 48 15.88 19.28 -4.68
N GLY A 49 16.99 18.80 -5.26
CA GLY A 49 17.76 17.66 -4.76
C GLY A 49 18.73 17.96 -3.61
N ASP A 50 18.91 19.22 -3.22
CA ASP A 50 19.87 19.65 -2.19
C ASP A 50 19.60 19.05 -0.80
N ARG A 51 18.33 18.75 -0.50
CA ARG A 51 17.87 18.07 0.73
C ARG A 51 17.85 16.54 0.62
N PHE A 52 18.43 15.97 -0.44
CA PHE A 52 18.38 14.54 -0.71
C PHE A 52 19.77 13.95 -0.88
N SER A 53 19.96 12.73 -0.42
CA SER A 53 21.23 12.00 -0.59
C SER A 53 21.00 10.52 -0.85
N ALA A 54 21.73 9.96 -1.81
CA ALA A 54 21.69 8.54 -2.11
C ALA A 54 22.64 7.72 -1.22
N ARG A 55 22.21 6.52 -0.81
CA ARG A 55 23.02 5.54 -0.09
C ARG A 55 22.72 4.13 -0.61
N ARG A 56 23.74 3.27 -0.57
CA ARG A 56 23.55 1.83 -0.72
C ARG A 56 23.15 1.24 0.63
N LEU A 57 22.09 0.44 0.65
CA LEU A 57 21.64 -0.24 1.87
C LEU A 57 20.96 -1.56 1.54
N ASP A 58 21.36 -2.63 2.22
CA ASP A 58 20.62 -3.89 2.20
C ASP A 58 19.54 -3.85 3.27
N ALA A 59 18.27 -3.86 2.85
CA ALA A 59 17.13 -3.80 3.76
C ALA A 59 17.01 -5.02 4.69
N SER A 60 17.68 -6.14 4.36
CA SER A 60 17.73 -7.32 5.24
C SER A 60 18.76 -7.20 6.37
N ASP A 61 19.71 -6.26 6.27
CA ASP A 61 20.71 -5.98 7.32
C ASP A 61 20.18 -4.90 8.28
N GLY A 62 19.39 -5.36 9.28
CA GLY A 62 18.80 -4.47 10.29
C GLY A 62 19.83 -3.65 11.08
N ASP A 63 21.05 -4.15 11.27
CA ASP A 63 22.12 -3.41 11.95
C ASP A 63 22.65 -2.27 11.07
N ALA A 64 22.81 -2.50 9.76
CA ALA A 64 23.17 -1.44 8.81
C ALA A 64 22.08 -0.36 8.73
N VAL A 65 20.81 -0.76 8.69
CA VAL A 65 19.67 0.17 8.68
C VAL A 65 19.68 1.03 9.94
N ARG A 66 19.81 0.40 11.12
CA ARG A 66 19.88 1.10 12.41
C ARG A 66 21.06 2.07 12.48
N ARG A 67 22.25 1.66 12.03
CA ARG A 67 23.44 2.54 11.99
C ARG A 67 23.16 3.78 11.14
N LEU A 68 22.61 3.60 9.94
CA LEU A 68 22.31 4.71 9.04
C LEU A 68 21.28 5.69 9.63
N LEU A 69 20.21 5.18 10.26
CA LEU A 69 19.23 6.01 10.96
C LEU A 69 19.87 6.92 12.01
N ILE A 70 20.82 6.38 12.79
CA ILE A 70 21.52 7.11 13.85
C ILE A 70 22.52 8.13 13.27
N GLU A 71 23.36 7.69 12.32
CA GLU A 71 24.40 8.52 11.69
C GLU A 71 23.79 9.73 10.97
N GLU A 72 22.70 9.50 10.23
CA GLU A 72 21.99 10.54 9.49
C GLU A 72 20.95 11.25 10.36
N ARG A 73 20.81 10.89 11.64
CA ARG A 73 19.92 11.52 12.63
C ARG A 73 18.47 11.60 12.11
N CYS A 74 17.99 10.50 11.55
CA CYS A 74 16.63 10.42 11.02
C CYS A 74 15.60 10.44 12.15
N ASP A 75 14.48 11.13 11.91
CA ASP A 75 13.31 11.15 12.80
C ASP A 75 12.35 10.00 12.46
N ALA A 76 12.32 9.57 11.19
CA ALA A 76 11.44 8.52 10.70
C ALA A 76 12.14 7.64 9.65
N LEU A 77 11.77 6.35 9.63
CA LEU A 77 12.00 5.43 8.52
C LEU A 77 10.71 5.31 7.70
N LEU A 78 10.80 5.47 6.37
CA LEU A 78 9.74 5.15 5.43
C LEU A 78 10.16 3.94 4.59
N ASN A 79 9.45 2.83 4.76
CA ASN A 79 9.66 1.59 4.04
C ASN A 79 8.86 1.60 2.74
N ALA A 80 9.57 1.68 1.62
CA ALA A 80 9.05 1.56 0.25
C ALA A 80 9.64 0.32 -0.47
N THR A 81 9.97 -0.72 0.31
CA THR A 81 10.48 -2.00 -0.20
C THR A 81 9.39 -3.07 -0.26
N ASP A 82 9.75 -4.24 -0.79
CA ASP A 82 8.93 -5.44 -0.78
C ASP A 82 8.54 -5.87 0.66
N PRO A 83 7.32 -6.39 0.89
CA PRO A 83 6.84 -6.80 2.22
C PRO A 83 7.76 -7.76 2.98
N ARG A 84 8.62 -8.52 2.29
CA ARG A 84 9.64 -9.39 2.90
C ARG A 84 10.62 -8.64 3.80
N PHE A 85 10.81 -7.34 3.59
CA PHE A 85 11.74 -6.51 4.38
C PHE A 85 11.04 -5.70 5.48
N VAL A 86 9.72 -5.84 5.66
CA VAL A 86 8.96 -5.11 6.69
C VAL A 86 9.57 -5.31 8.08
N MET A 87 9.71 -6.56 8.55
CA MET A 87 10.17 -6.81 9.91
C MET A 87 11.61 -6.36 10.17
N PRO A 88 12.60 -6.63 9.29
CA PRO A 88 13.95 -6.07 9.45
C PRO A 88 13.99 -4.54 9.60
N LEU A 89 13.22 -3.81 8.79
CA LEU A 89 13.18 -2.34 8.81
C LEU A 89 12.41 -1.80 10.02
N PHE A 90 11.30 -2.45 10.38
CA PHE A 90 10.47 -2.14 11.54
C PHE A 90 11.27 -2.28 12.84
N ASP A 91 11.97 -3.41 13.01
CA ASP A 91 12.81 -3.66 14.19
C ASP A 91 13.98 -2.67 14.29
N ALA A 92 14.62 -2.36 13.15
CA ALA A 92 15.70 -1.38 13.09
C ALA A 92 15.25 0.03 13.47
N ALA A 93 14.08 0.47 13.00
CA ALA A 93 13.49 1.77 13.33
C ALA A 93 13.21 1.89 14.84
N ARG A 94 12.58 0.86 15.45
CA ARG A 94 12.36 0.82 16.90
C ARG A 94 13.67 0.88 17.67
N ALA A 95 14.67 0.11 17.26
CA ALA A 95 15.98 0.06 17.91
C ALA A 95 16.83 1.34 17.71
N ALA A 96 16.53 2.14 16.69
CA ALA A 96 17.09 3.48 16.50
C ALA A 96 16.31 4.57 17.26
N GLY A 97 15.11 4.24 17.77
CA GLY A 97 14.24 5.19 18.45
C GLY A 97 13.62 6.22 17.51
N THR A 98 13.32 5.83 16.26
CA THR A 98 12.66 6.67 15.24
C THR A 98 11.19 6.29 15.10
N HIS A 99 10.41 7.15 14.43
CA HIS A 99 9.12 6.74 13.87
C HIS A 99 9.33 5.74 12.72
N TYR A 100 8.28 4.99 12.39
CA TYR A 100 8.27 4.05 11.27
C TYR A 100 6.98 4.21 10.47
N LEU A 101 7.11 4.17 9.15
CA LEU A 101 5.99 4.12 8.22
C LEU A 101 6.25 3.02 7.19
N ASP A 102 5.22 2.26 6.83
CA ASP A 102 5.20 1.43 5.62
C ASP A 102 3.90 1.62 4.84
N MET A 103 3.84 1.03 3.66
CA MET A 103 2.65 1.03 2.79
C MET A 103 2.10 -0.39 2.59
N ALA A 104 2.77 -1.40 3.14
CA ALA A 104 2.38 -2.80 3.11
C ALA A 104 2.82 -3.46 4.41
N MET A 105 1.98 -4.33 4.96
CA MET A 105 2.24 -4.96 6.26
C MET A 105 3.05 -6.26 6.14
N SER A 106 3.46 -6.83 7.28
CA SER A 106 4.14 -8.12 7.32
C SER A 106 3.28 -9.22 6.72
N LEU A 107 3.87 -10.11 5.91
CA LEU A 107 3.17 -11.15 5.14
C LEU A 107 2.33 -12.12 6.00
N SER A 108 1.24 -12.60 5.40
CA SER A 108 0.32 -13.59 5.94
C SER A 108 0.78 -15.03 5.67
N ALA A 109 0.08 -15.99 6.24
CA ALA A 109 0.19 -17.39 5.85
C ALA A 109 -1.18 -18.08 5.98
N PRO A 110 -1.61 -18.88 4.99
CA PRO A 110 -2.92 -19.52 5.01
C PRO A 110 -3.04 -20.52 6.16
N HIS A 111 -4.25 -20.70 6.68
CA HIS A 111 -4.49 -21.71 7.72
C HIS A 111 -4.23 -23.12 7.18
N ALA A 112 -3.38 -23.89 7.87
CA ALA A 112 -2.81 -25.15 7.39
C ALA A 112 -3.83 -26.19 6.87
N THR A 113 -5.02 -26.29 7.48
CA THR A 113 -6.04 -27.29 7.10
C THR A 113 -7.38 -26.72 6.65
N ARG A 114 -7.59 -25.40 6.77
CA ARG A 114 -8.87 -24.72 6.49
C ARG A 114 -8.62 -23.32 5.93
N PRO A 115 -7.85 -23.22 4.83
CA PRO A 115 -7.36 -21.94 4.32
C PRO A 115 -8.47 -21.00 3.85
N TYR A 116 -9.65 -21.52 3.50
CA TYR A 116 -10.80 -20.75 2.98
C TYR A 116 -11.95 -20.64 3.97
N GLU A 117 -11.69 -20.84 5.27
CA GLU A 117 -12.68 -20.69 6.34
C GLU A 117 -12.13 -19.97 7.58
N ARG A 118 -10.79 -19.99 7.77
CA ARG A 118 -10.09 -19.45 8.93
C ARG A 118 -8.79 -18.80 8.49
N CYS A 119 -8.46 -17.67 9.12
CA CYS A 119 -7.14 -17.07 9.01
C CYS A 119 -6.06 -18.00 9.59
N GLY A 120 -4.86 -17.99 8.98
CA GLY A 120 -3.64 -18.52 9.59
C GLY A 120 -2.90 -17.40 10.32
N VAL A 121 -1.71 -17.04 9.82
CA VAL A 121 -1.05 -15.76 10.18
C VAL A 121 -1.69 -14.68 9.32
N ARG A 122 -2.13 -13.57 9.90
CA ARG A 122 -2.74 -12.44 9.17
C ARG A 122 -1.68 -11.41 8.82
N LEU A 123 -1.96 -10.61 7.78
CA LEU A 123 -1.12 -9.45 7.47
C LEU A 123 -0.96 -8.56 8.71
N GLY A 124 0.26 -8.12 8.97
CA GLY A 124 0.59 -7.27 10.12
C GLY A 124 0.62 -7.94 11.49
N ASP A 125 0.28 -9.23 11.64
CA ASP A 125 0.29 -9.89 12.97
C ASP A 125 1.67 -9.74 13.67
N ALA A 126 2.78 -9.91 12.93
CA ALA A 126 4.13 -9.76 13.48
C ALA A 126 4.45 -8.33 13.94
N GLN A 127 3.86 -7.31 13.30
CA GLN A 127 4.00 -5.91 13.71
C GLN A 127 3.15 -5.64 14.97
N PHE A 128 1.89 -6.06 14.97
CA PHE A 128 0.98 -5.85 16.10
C PHE A 128 1.37 -6.63 17.36
N GLU A 129 2.07 -7.77 17.23
CA GLU A 129 2.69 -8.47 18.36
C GLU A 129 3.70 -7.58 19.13
N GLN A 130 4.31 -6.59 18.47
CA GLN A 130 5.23 -5.64 19.07
C GLN A 130 4.59 -4.32 19.48
N ALA A 131 3.25 -4.18 19.42
CA ALA A 131 2.55 -2.92 19.69
C ALA A 131 2.91 -2.29 21.05
N GLY A 132 2.97 -3.10 22.11
CA GLY A 132 3.35 -2.61 23.45
C GLY A 132 4.79 -2.09 23.52
N ALA A 133 5.73 -2.75 22.82
CA ALA A 133 7.13 -2.30 22.79
C ALA A 133 7.30 -0.96 22.04
N TRP A 134 6.45 -0.70 21.04
CA TRP A 134 6.40 0.59 20.36
C TRP A 134 5.75 1.66 21.23
N GLU A 135 4.68 1.34 21.94
CA GLU A 135 4.03 2.27 22.87
C GLU A 135 5.00 2.70 23.98
N ASP A 136 5.70 1.75 24.60
CA ASP A 136 6.73 2.02 25.62
C ASP A 136 7.89 2.88 25.12
N SER A 137 8.19 2.81 23.81
CA SER A 137 9.25 3.63 23.20
C SER A 137 8.83 5.09 22.99
N GLY A 138 7.53 5.40 23.10
CA GLY A 138 6.97 6.71 22.76
C GLY A 138 7.04 7.05 21.27
N ARG A 139 7.28 6.05 20.41
CA ARG A 139 7.32 6.21 18.94
C ARG A 139 6.11 5.59 18.28
N LEU A 140 5.79 6.15 17.12
CA LEU A 140 4.73 5.69 16.22
C LEU A 140 5.33 4.78 15.15
N ALA A 141 4.76 3.59 15.02
CA ALA A 141 4.80 2.80 13.81
C ALA A 141 3.44 2.88 13.12
N LEU A 142 3.34 3.69 12.07
CA LEU A 142 2.15 3.83 11.24
C LEU A 142 2.23 2.81 10.10
N VAL A 143 1.38 1.79 10.15
CA VAL A 143 1.43 0.67 9.21
C VAL A 143 0.35 0.81 8.13
N GLY A 144 0.64 0.36 6.92
CA GLY A 144 -0.32 0.38 5.81
C GLY A 144 -0.74 1.80 5.40
N MET A 145 0.21 2.72 5.21
CA MET A 145 -0.06 4.11 4.80
C MET A 145 0.21 4.34 3.31
N GLY A 146 -0.39 3.52 2.45
CA GLY A 146 -0.44 3.67 0.99
C GLY A 146 -1.77 4.28 0.55
N VAL A 147 -2.42 3.70 -0.45
CA VAL A 147 -3.76 4.07 -0.90
C VAL A 147 -4.79 3.09 -0.33
N GLU A 148 -4.63 1.81 -0.68
CA GLU A 148 -5.19 0.63 -0.06
C GLU A 148 -4.00 -0.23 0.37
N PRO A 149 -3.79 -0.53 1.67
CA PRO A 149 -4.30 0.23 2.81
C PRO A 149 -3.74 1.65 2.83
N GLY A 150 -4.41 2.56 3.53
CA GLY A 150 -3.96 3.93 3.71
C GLY A 150 -5.09 4.95 3.67
N LEU A 151 -5.28 5.53 2.49
CA LEU A 151 -6.34 6.50 2.24
C LEU A 151 -7.73 5.88 2.41
N SER A 152 -7.90 4.61 2.04
CA SER A 152 -9.13 3.85 2.27
C SER A 152 -9.49 3.78 3.76
N ASP A 153 -8.52 3.52 4.64
CA ASP A 153 -8.67 3.52 6.09
C ASP A 153 -8.99 4.92 6.64
N VAL A 154 -8.34 5.97 6.12
CA VAL A 154 -8.68 7.37 6.47
C VAL A 154 -10.13 7.69 6.10
N PHE A 155 -10.60 7.26 4.92
CA PHE A 155 -12.01 7.41 4.53
C PHE A 155 -12.96 6.64 5.44
N ALA A 156 -12.60 5.41 5.83
CA ALA A 156 -13.39 4.63 6.78
C ALA A 156 -13.54 5.37 8.12
N ARG A 157 -12.45 5.95 8.63
CA ARG A 157 -12.49 6.75 9.84
C ARG A 157 -13.32 8.02 9.68
N TYR A 158 -13.16 8.74 8.57
CA TYR A 158 -13.96 9.93 8.28
C TYR A 158 -15.46 9.62 8.20
N ALA A 159 -15.82 8.51 7.56
CA ALA A 159 -17.22 8.08 7.46
C ALA A 159 -17.82 7.80 8.84
N ALA A 160 -17.07 7.12 9.72
CA ALA A 160 -17.48 6.84 11.09
C ALA A 160 -17.59 8.10 11.95
N ASP A 161 -16.66 9.04 11.82
CA ASP A 161 -16.64 10.26 12.62
C ASP A 161 -17.74 11.26 12.18
N GLU A 162 -18.06 11.31 10.88
CA GLU A 162 -18.79 12.45 10.31
C GLU A 162 -20.05 12.09 9.53
N LEU A 163 -20.15 10.89 8.98
CA LEU A 163 -21.18 10.57 7.97
C LEU A 163 -22.25 9.60 8.45
N PHE A 164 -21.97 8.77 9.45
CA PHE A 164 -22.85 7.69 9.91
C PHE A 164 -23.02 7.69 11.43
N ASP A 165 -24.18 7.25 11.89
CA ASP A 165 -24.42 6.96 13.32
C ASP A 165 -24.20 5.46 13.60
N GLU A 166 -24.58 4.59 12.67
CA GLU A 166 -24.24 3.17 12.66
C GLU A 166 -23.76 2.74 11.27
N ILE A 167 -22.68 1.95 11.21
CA ILE A 167 -22.16 1.40 9.96
C ILE A 167 -22.50 -0.10 9.85
N GLU A 168 -23.20 -0.45 8.78
CA GLU A 168 -23.51 -1.84 8.42
C GLU A 168 -22.30 -2.48 7.72
N GLU A 169 -21.78 -1.82 6.69
CA GLU A 169 -20.65 -2.34 5.92
C GLU A 169 -19.69 -1.23 5.51
N ILE A 170 -18.40 -1.56 5.59
CA ILE A 170 -17.31 -0.82 4.97
C ILE A 170 -16.69 -1.72 3.91
N GLY A 171 -16.80 -1.34 2.65
CA GLY A 171 -16.19 -2.04 1.53
C GLY A 171 -15.16 -1.17 0.84
N VAL A 172 -13.89 -1.55 0.90
CA VAL A 172 -12.86 -0.92 0.07
C VAL A 172 -12.98 -1.47 -1.36
N ARG A 173 -12.93 -0.57 -2.34
CA ARG A 173 -13.05 -0.88 -3.77
C ARG A 173 -11.92 -0.20 -4.53
N ASP A 174 -11.12 -1.02 -5.21
CA ASP A 174 -10.08 -0.56 -6.13
C ASP A 174 -10.46 -0.98 -7.55
N GLY A 175 -10.39 -0.04 -8.49
CA GLY A 175 -10.70 -0.25 -9.88
C GLY A 175 -9.99 0.76 -10.79
N ALA A 176 -9.86 0.41 -12.06
CA ALA A 176 -9.19 1.24 -13.03
C ALA A 176 -9.74 1.00 -14.45
N ASN A 177 -9.53 1.98 -15.33
CA ASN A 177 -9.63 1.79 -16.78
C ASN A 177 -8.27 1.98 -17.47
N LEU A 178 -7.20 1.62 -16.75
CA LEU A 178 -5.83 1.74 -17.23
C LEU A 178 -5.55 0.75 -18.36
N THR A 179 -4.90 1.23 -19.41
CA THR A 179 -4.40 0.40 -20.51
C THR A 179 -2.95 0.75 -20.81
N VAL A 180 -2.16 -0.23 -21.24
CA VAL A 180 -0.74 -0.05 -21.56
C VAL A 180 -0.51 -0.41 -23.03
N GLU A 181 -0.06 0.55 -23.83
CA GLU A 181 0.17 0.33 -25.25
C GLU A 181 1.42 -0.54 -25.52
N GLY A 182 1.29 -1.48 -26.46
CA GLY A 182 2.42 -2.27 -26.98
C GLY A 182 2.77 -3.51 -26.16
N TYR A 183 1.89 -3.94 -25.25
CA TYR A 183 2.04 -5.17 -24.47
C TYR A 183 0.73 -5.97 -24.49
N ASP A 184 0.82 -7.30 -24.61
CA ASP A 184 -0.34 -8.19 -24.45
C ASP A 184 -0.78 -8.27 -22.97
N PHE A 185 0.18 -8.09 -22.05
CA PHE A 185 -0.04 -7.97 -20.63
C PHE A 185 1.11 -7.18 -20.00
N ALA A 186 0.78 -6.18 -19.19
CA ALA A 186 1.75 -5.42 -18.43
C ALA A 186 1.13 -5.02 -17.08
N PRO A 187 1.75 -5.41 -15.96
CA PRO A 187 1.22 -5.06 -14.65
C PRO A 187 1.49 -3.57 -14.36
N SER A 188 0.49 -2.86 -13.84
CA SER A 188 0.63 -1.46 -13.40
C SER A 188 1.31 -1.33 -12.02
N PHE A 189 1.47 -2.44 -11.31
CA PHE A 189 2.11 -2.54 -10.00
C PHE A 189 3.04 -3.78 -9.93
N SER A 190 3.69 -4.00 -8.78
CA SER A 190 4.54 -5.18 -8.54
C SER A 190 3.76 -6.48 -8.77
N ILE A 191 4.02 -7.17 -9.88
CA ILE A 191 3.38 -8.47 -10.15
C ILE A 191 3.71 -9.51 -9.10
N TRP A 192 4.87 -9.42 -8.45
CA TRP A 192 5.22 -10.33 -7.35
C TRP A 192 4.23 -10.19 -6.19
N THR A 193 3.90 -8.95 -5.84
CA THR A 193 2.91 -8.62 -4.80
C THR A 193 1.51 -8.98 -5.26
N THR A 194 1.15 -8.67 -6.51
CA THR A 194 -0.16 -9.01 -7.06
C THR A 194 -0.44 -10.52 -7.10
N ILE A 195 0.58 -11.34 -7.37
CA ILE A 195 0.46 -12.79 -7.27
C ILE A 195 0.21 -13.22 -5.83
N GLU A 196 0.90 -12.61 -4.85
CA GLU A 196 0.71 -12.91 -3.43
C GLU A 196 -0.70 -12.55 -2.96
N GLU A 197 -1.14 -11.29 -3.14
CA GLU A 197 -2.41 -10.78 -2.64
C GLU A 197 -3.62 -11.47 -3.29
N CYS A 198 -3.56 -11.71 -4.61
CA CYS A 198 -4.69 -12.24 -5.37
C CYS A 198 -4.87 -13.76 -5.24
N LEU A 199 -3.79 -14.51 -4.93
CA LEU A 199 -3.86 -15.96 -4.79
C LEU A 199 -3.89 -16.43 -3.33
N ASN A 200 -3.54 -15.58 -2.37
CA ASN A 200 -3.81 -15.85 -0.97
C ASN A 200 -5.33 -15.83 -0.68
N PRO A 201 -5.80 -16.60 0.33
CA PRO A 201 -7.19 -16.55 0.75
C PRO A 201 -7.60 -15.13 1.19
N PRO A 202 -8.60 -14.50 0.56
CA PRO A 202 -9.08 -13.19 0.97
C PRO A 202 -9.59 -13.22 2.41
N VAL A 203 -9.35 -12.15 3.16
CA VAL A 203 -9.88 -11.98 4.51
C VAL A 203 -11.16 -11.14 4.46
N VAL A 204 -12.14 -11.51 5.27
CA VAL A 204 -13.37 -10.75 5.53
C VAL A 204 -13.50 -10.61 7.05
N TYR A 205 -14.03 -9.47 7.49
CA TYR A 205 -14.40 -9.26 8.89
C TYR A 205 -15.92 -9.18 9.05
N GLU A 206 -16.44 -9.84 10.07
CA GLU A 206 -17.81 -9.67 10.56
C GLU A 206 -17.79 -9.54 12.08
N LYS A 207 -18.53 -8.58 12.65
CA LYS A 207 -18.49 -8.26 14.09
C LYS A 207 -18.76 -9.46 15.01
N ASP A 208 -19.68 -10.33 14.63
CA ASP A 208 -20.05 -11.52 15.41
C ASP A 208 -19.15 -12.74 15.17
N ARG A 209 -18.33 -12.72 14.11
CA ARG A 209 -17.47 -13.84 13.69
C ARG A 209 -15.98 -13.56 13.86
N GLY A 210 -15.58 -12.29 13.89
CA GLY A 210 -14.21 -11.84 13.71
C GLY A 210 -13.73 -12.00 12.27
N TRP A 211 -12.42 -12.05 12.10
CA TRP A 211 -11.78 -12.29 10.81
C TRP A 211 -11.89 -13.76 10.37
N PHE A 212 -12.25 -13.97 9.11
CA PHE A 212 -12.25 -15.27 8.46
C PHE A 212 -11.81 -15.14 7.02
N THR A 213 -11.47 -16.26 6.38
CA THR A 213 -11.03 -16.28 4.99
C THR A 213 -12.07 -16.88 4.05
N THR A 214 -11.98 -16.54 2.77
CA THR A 214 -12.78 -17.13 1.67
C THR A 214 -11.86 -17.70 0.59
N ALA A 215 -12.43 -18.28 -0.47
CA ALA A 215 -11.65 -18.68 -1.64
C ALA A 215 -11.23 -17.44 -2.46
N PRO A 216 -10.03 -17.44 -3.10
CA PRO A 216 -9.62 -16.38 -4.00
C PRO A 216 -10.68 -16.07 -5.06
N PHE A 217 -10.88 -14.78 -5.34
CA PHE A 217 -11.84 -14.27 -6.32
C PHE A 217 -13.32 -14.57 -5.99
N SER A 218 -13.66 -14.79 -4.72
CA SER A 218 -15.04 -15.02 -4.29
C SER A 218 -15.91 -13.76 -4.35
N GLU A 219 -17.23 -13.95 -4.34
CA GLU A 219 -18.25 -12.88 -4.26
C GLU A 219 -18.09 -11.78 -5.33
N PRO A 220 -18.07 -12.13 -6.64
CA PRO A 220 -17.98 -11.13 -7.70
C PRO A 220 -19.15 -10.15 -7.64
N GLU A 221 -18.86 -8.87 -7.87
CA GLU A 221 -19.85 -7.82 -8.02
C GLU A 221 -19.42 -6.81 -9.08
N VAL A 222 -20.37 -6.15 -9.73
CA VAL A 222 -20.06 -5.01 -10.60
C VAL A 222 -20.20 -3.74 -9.78
N PHE A 223 -19.11 -2.97 -9.68
CA PHE A 223 -19.08 -1.67 -9.01
C PHE A 223 -18.90 -0.56 -10.07
N ASP A 224 -19.72 0.50 -10.01
CA ASP A 224 -19.64 1.62 -10.94
C ASP A 224 -18.68 2.69 -10.43
N PHE A 225 -17.45 2.75 -10.96
CA PHE A 225 -16.46 3.72 -10.52
C PHE A 225 -16.70 5.12 -11.14
N PRO A 226 -16.48 6.20 -10.36
CA PRO A 226 -16.73 7.57 -10.80
C PRO A 226 -15.71 8.06 -11.86
N GLU A 227 -15.81 9.34 -12.22
CA GLU A 227 -14.81 10.04 -13.05
C GLU A 227 -14.55 9.43 -14.44
N GLY A 228 -15.54 8.71 -14.98
CA GLY A 228 -15.51 8.13 -16.31
C GLY A 228 -14.81 6.76 -16.41
N ILE A 229 -14.55 6.10 -15.28
CA ILE A 229 -14.08 4.70 -15.26
C ILE A 229 -15.25 3.76 -15.58
N GLY A 230 -16.38 3.95 -14.92
CA GLY A 230 -17.60 3.17 -15.17
C GLY A 230 -17.60 1.79 -14.49
N PRO A 231 -18.42 0.85 -14.97
CA PRO A 231 -18.62 -0.44 -14.32
C PRO A 231 -17.40 -1.36 -14.45
N VAL A 232 -16.94 -1.88 -13.32
CA VAL A 232 -15.84 -2.87 -13.24
C VAL A 232 -16.28 -4.03 -12.35
N GLU A 233 -16.05 -5.26 -12.82
CA GLU A 233 -16.26 -6.45 -12.00
C GLU A 233 -15.14 -6.59 -10.97
N CYS A 234 -15.52 -6.56 -9.69
CA CYS A 234 -14.64 -6.62 -8.53
C CYS A 234 -14.84 -7.94 -7.78
N VAL A 235 -13.75 -8.50 -7.26
CA VAL A 235 -13.74 -9.77 -6.53
C VAL A 235 -12.96 -9.66 -5.22
N ASN A 236 -13.24 -10.52 -4.25
CA ASN A 236 -12.48 -10.54 -2.99
C ASN A 236 -11.02 -10.91 -3.24
N VAL A 237 -10.12 -10.14 -2.63
CA VAL A 237 -8.65 -10.28 -2.64
C VAL A 237 -8.15 -10.08 -1.20
N GLU A 238 -7.05 -10.73 -0.79
CA GLU A 238 -6.49 -10.50 0.55
C GLU A 238 -5.95 -9.07 0.64
N HIS A 239 -6.36 -8.33 1.66
CA HIS A 239 -5.97 -6.94 1.82
C HIS A 239 -5.95 -6.48 3.28
N GLU A 240 -5.06 -5.54 3.58
CA GLU A 240 -4.73 -5.07 4.93
C GLU A 240 -5.86 -4.35 5.67
N GLU A 241 -6.70 -3.56 4.99
CA GLU A 241 -7.73 -2.71 5.62
C GLU A 241 -8.76 -3.54 6.36
N VAL A 242 -9.05 -4.73 5.83
CA VAL A 242 -9.96 -5.66 6.49
C VAL A 242 -9.44 -6.06 7.87
N LEU A 243 -8.12 -6.03 8.07
CA LEU A 243 -7.45 -6.31 9.33
C LEU A 243 -7.21 -5.06 10.19
N LEU A 244 -7.12 -3.90 9.55
CA LEU A 244 -6.89 -2.60 10.17
C LEU A 244 -8.22 -1.99 10.63
N ILE A 245 -9.07 -1.54 9.71
CA ILE A 245 -10.32 -0.79 9.96
C ILE A 245 -11.09 -1.25 11.21
N PRO A 246 -11.48 -2.54 11.35
CA PRO A 246 -12.33 -2.97 12.47
C PRO A 246 -11.65 -2.93 13.85
N ARG A 247 -10.35 -2.61 13.93
CA ARG A 247 -9.64 -2.41 15.21
C ARG A 247 -9.99 -1.08 15.86
N TRP A 248 -10.33 -0.04 15.08
CA TRP A 248 -10.61 1.31 15.58
C TRP A 248 -11.93 1.89 15.07
N VAL A 249 -12.53 1.34 14.02
CA VAL A 249 -13.82 1.76 13.47
C VAL A 249 -14.86 0.68 13.70
N ASP A 250 -15.99 1.03 14.32
CA ASP A 250 -17.09 0.09 14.56
C ASP A 250 -17.92 -0.11 13.29
N ALA A 251 -17.86 -1.31 12.71
CA ALA A 251 -18.64 -1.73 11.55
C ALA A 251 -19.09 -3.18 11.71
N ARG A 252 -20.27 -3.54 11.16
CA ARG A 252 -20.74 -4.94 11.23
C ARG A 252 -20.00 -5.85 10.27
N ARG A 253 -19.55 -5.33 9.12
CA ARG A 253 -18.80 -6.07 8.10
C ARG A 253 -17.74 -5.16 7.45
N VAL A 254 -16.56 -5.72 7.18
CA VAL A 254 -15.50 -5.05 6.39
C VAL A 254 -15.02 -5.98 5.26
N THR A 255 -14.96 -5.44 4.04
CA THR A 255 -14.53 -6.16 2.83
C THR A 255 -13.55 -5.35 1.99
N PHE A 256 -12.73 -6.04 1.19
CA PHE A 256 -11.94 -5.45 0.12
C PHE A 256 -12.26 -6.18 -1.18
N LYS A 257 -12.49 -5.45 -2.28
CA LYS A 257 -12.65 -6.03 -3.61
C LYS A 257 -11.87 -5.27 -4.67
N TYR A 258 -11.30 -6.02 -5.59
CA TYR A 258 -10.43 -5.48 -6.64
C TYR A 258 -10.94 -5.78 -8.05
N GLY A 259 -10.96 -4.76 -8.89
CA GLY A 259 -11.34 -4.78 -10.29
C GLY A 259 -10.27 -5.31 -11.24
N LEU A 260 -9.92 -6.60 -11.12
CA LEU A 260 -8.86 -7.24 -11.94
C LEU A 260 -9.27 -7.51 -13.40
N GLY A 261 -10.56 -7.81 -13.63
CA GLY A 261 -11.08 -8.30 -14.90
C GLY A 261 -10.78 -9.78 -15.21
N ASP A 262 -11.64 -10.41 -16.00
CA ASP A 262 -11.62 -11.84 -16.31
C ASP A 262 -10.29 -12.34 -16.87
N ASP A 263 -9.69 -11.58 -17.78
CA ASP A 263 -8.45 -11.96 -18.46
C ASP A 263 -7.27 -12.03 -17.48
N PHE A 264 -7.18 -11.07 -16.54
CA PHE A 264 -6.10 -11.09 -15.55
C PHE A 264 -6.34 -12.20 -14.51
N ILE A 265 -7.58 -12.38 -14.04
CA ILE A 265 -7.94 -13.49 -13.15
C ILE A 265 -7.60 -14.85 -13.79
N ALA A 266 -7.86 -15.03 -15.09
CA ALA A 266 -7.51 -16.26 -15.81
C ALA A 266 -6.00 -16.50 -15.85
N LYS A 267 -5.18 -15.46 -16.07
CA LYS A 267 -3.72 -15.55 -16.02
C LYS A 267 -3.22 -15.93 -14.63
N LEU A 268 -3.76 -15.32 -13.57
CA LEU A 268 -3.40 -15.64 -12.18
C LEU A 268 -3.72 -17.10 -11.83
N LYS A 269 -4.91 -17.58 -12.22
CA LYS A 269 -5.27 -19.00 -12.07
C LYS A 269 -4.32 -19.93 -12.81
N ALA A 270 -3.94 -19.59 -14.04
CA ALA A 270 -2.97 -20.38 -14.81
C ALA A 270 -1.59 -20.41 -14.13
N LEU A 271 -1.11 -19.28 -13.59
CA LEU A 271 0.15 -19.25 -12.82
C LEU A 271 0.08 -20.17 -11.60
N HIS A 272 -1.03 -20.11 -10.85
CA HIS A 272 -1.26 -20.97 -9.70
C HIS A 272 -1.31 -22.46 -10.06
N GLU A 273 -2.08 -22.84 -11.08
CA GLU A 273 -2.22 -24.23 -11.54
C GLU A 273 -0.88 -24.83 -11.99
N LEU A 274 0.02 -24.00 -12.52
CA LEU A 274 1.37 -24.40 -12.95
C LEU A 274 2.41 -24.32 -11.82
N GLY A 275 2.05 -23.84 -10.62
CA GLY A 275 2.96 -23.63 -9.50
C GLY A 275 3.97 -22.50 -9.70
N LEU A 276 3.70 -21.59 -10.64
CA LEU A 276 4.54 -20.44 -10.95
C LEU A 276 4.36 -19.28 -9.96
N ASP A 277 3.38 -19.37 -9.09
CA ASP A 277 3.17 -18.50 -7.94
C ASP A 277 4.03 -18.88 -6.72
N SER A 278 4.82 -19.95 -6.76
CA SER A 278 5.61 -20.39 -5.62
C SER A 278 6.89 -19.55 -5.40
N THR A 279 7.18 -19.23 -4.14
CA THR A 279 8.46 -18.65 -3.70
C THR A 279 9.52 -19.72 -3.41
N LYS A 280 9.13 -21.00 -3.32
CA LYS A 280 10.07 -22.10 -3.07
C LYS A 280 10.96 -22.28 -4.29
N LYS A 281 12.28 -22.23 -4.07
CA LYS A 281 13.25 -22.42 -5.13
C LYS A 281 13.17 -23.83 -5.70
N VAL A 282 13.32 -23.91 -7.01
CA VAL A 282 13.44 -25.14 -7.79
C VAL A 282 14.76 -25.15 -8.54
N THR A 283 15.33 -26.34 -8.72
CA THR A 283 16.56 -26.53 -9.47
C THR A 283 16.27 -26.50 -10.97
N VAL A 284 16.85 -25.54 -11.67
CA VAL A 284 16.74 -25.38 -13.13
C VAL A 284 18.10 -25.68 -13.78
N PRO A 285 18.18 -26.55 -14.80
CA PRO A 285 19.40 -26.74 -15.56
C PRO A 285 19.85 -25.45 -16.27
N SER A 286 21.13 -25.09 -16.17
CA SER A 286 21.73 -23.99 -16.95
C SER A 286 23.07 -24.40 -17.57
N ALA A 287 23.59 -23.58 -18.48
CA ALA A 287 24.87 -23.84 -19.15
C ALA A 287 26.05 -23.95 -18.18
N ASP A 288 26.01 -23.20 -17.07
CA ASP A 288 27.06 -23.17 -16.04
C ASP A 288 26.77 -24.12 -14.86
N GLY A 289 25.77 -24.99 -15.01
CA GLY A 289 25.32 -25.93 -13.99
C GLY A 289 23.91 -25.63 -13.46
N PRO A 290 23.36 -26.47 -12.58
CA PRO A 290 22.03 -26.23 -12.01
C PRO A 290 21.99 -24.95 -11.18
N VAL A 291 20.91 -24.18 -11.31
CA VAL A 291 20.66 -22.94 -10.54
C VAL A 291 19.35 -23.04 -9.78
N GLU A 292 19.27 -22.42 -8.61
CA GLU A 292 18.08 -22.38 -7.77
C GLU A 292 17.28 -21.10 -8.06
N VAL A 293 16.06 -21.25 -8.59
CA VAL A 293 15.22 -20.13 -9.03
C VAL A 293 13.87 -20.23 -8.35
N SER A 294 13.34 -19.12 -7.83
CA SER A 294 11.92 -19.04 -7.43
C SER A 294 11.07 -18.87 -8.70
N PRO A 295 10.05 -19.72 -8.92
CA PRO A 295 9.13 -19.55 -10.04
C PRO A 295 8.49 -18.15 -10.08
N ARG A 296 8.05 -17.63 -8.93
CA ARG A 296 7.45 -16.29 -8.85
C ARG A 296 8.44 -15.18 -9.20
N ASP A 297 9.68 -15.26 -8.70
CA ASP A 297 10.72 -14.30 -9.05
C ASP A 297 11.02 -14.33 -10.57
N MET A 298 10.95 -15.51 -11.20
CA MET A 298 11.10 -15.65 -12.65
C MET A 298 9.94 -15.01 -13.43
N VAL A 299 8.69 -15.20 -12.99
CA VAL A 299 7.52 -14.52 -13.60
C VAL A 299 7.70 -13.00 -13.53
N ALA A 300 8.10 -12.48 -12.37
CA ALA A 300 8.36 -11.05 -12.20
C ALA A 300 9.47 -10.54 -13.13
N ALA A 301 10.54 -11.31 -13.30
CA ALA A 301 11.65 -10.97 -14.19
C ALA A 301 11.28 -11.02 -15.69
N CYS A 302 10.24 -11.77 -16.08
CA CYS A 302 9.77 -11.88 -17.46
C CYS A 302 8.86 -10.74 -17.91
N LEU A 303 8.32 -9.96 -16.97
CA LEU A 303 7.36 -8.89 -17.25
C LEU A 303 8.05 -7.52 -17.25
N PRO A 304 7.48 -6.53 -17.97
CA PRO A 304 8.05 -5.19 -17.98
C PRO A 304 8.01 -4.56 -16.58
N ASP A 305 9.02 -3.76 -16.26
CA ASP A 305 9.06 -2.99 -15.02
C ASP A 305 7.95 -1.94 -15.01
N PRO A 306 6.98 -2.00 -14.08
CA PRO A 306 5.87 -1.05 -13.98
C PRO A 306 6.32 0.40 -13.89
N ALA A 307 7.48 0.69 -13.30
CA ALA A 307 8.01 2.05 -13.17
C ALA A 307 8.35 2.68 -14.53
N THR A 308 8.54 1.86 -15.57
CA THR A 308 8.91 2.29 -16.93
C THR A 308 7.71 2.38 -17.89
N LEU A 309 6.53 1.98 -17.45
CA LEU A 309 5.33 1.89 -18.31
C LEU A 309 4.56 3.20 -18.44
N GLY A 310 4.89 4.20 -17.61
CA GLY A 310 4.08 5.41 -17.46
C GLY A 310 3.76 6.14 -18.77
N ASP A 311 4.73 6.29 -19.67
CA ASP A 311 4.56 6.98 -20.96
C ASP A 311 3.64 6.23 -21.94
N ARG A 312 3.45 4.92 -21.73
CA ARG A 312 2.60 4.04 -22.55
C ARG A 312 1.26 3.75 -21.89
N MET A 313 1.09 4.19 -20.65
CA MET A 313 -0.12 3.94 -19.89
C MET A 313 -1.13 5.08 -20.10
N THR A 314 -2.41 4.74 -20.22
CA THR A 314 -3.49 5.72 -20.35
C THR A 314 -4.68 5.31 -19.51
N GLY A 315 -5.46 6.28 -19.06
CA GLY A 315 -6.64 6.06 -18.24
C GLY A 315 -6.42 6.50 -16.79
N LYS A 316 -7.31 6.03 -15.92
CA LYS A 316 -7.40 6.42 -14.52
C LYS A 316 -7.46 5.20 -13.63
N THR A 317 -6.89 5.32 -12.44
CA THR A 317 -7.13 4.43 -11.30
C THR A 317 -8.00 5.17 -10.28
N CYS A 318 -8.84 4.41 -9.57
CA CYS A 318 -9.75 4.88 -8.55
C CYS A 318 -9.78 3.89 -7.41
N ALA A 319 -9.64 4.45 -6.22
CA ALA A 319 -9.60 3.70 -5.00
C ALA A 319 -10.38 4.43 -3.93
N GLY A 320 -11.11 3.69 -3.11
CA GLY A 320 -12.02 4.31 -2.18
C GLY A 320 -12.73 3.35 -1.25
N THR A 321 -13.51 3.95 -0.38
CA THR A 321 -14.26 3.27 0.67
C THR A 321 -15.74 3.52 0.47
N TRP A 322 -16.43 2.45 0.10
CA TRP A 322 -17.88 2.36 0.06
C TRP A 322 -18.40 2.07 1.46
N VAL A 323 -19.35 2.87 1.94
CA VAL A 323 -19.88 2.76 3.30
C VAL A 323 -21.39 2.76 3.25
N LYS A 324 -21.99 1.75 3.88
CA LYS A 324 -23.42 1.59 4.02
C LYS A 324 -23.81 1.57 5.49
N GLY A 325 -24.87 2.28 5.84
CA GLY A 325 -25.32 2.36 7.23
C GLY A 325 -26.54 3.26 7.41
N THR A 326 -26.62 3.89 8.58
CA THR A 326 -27.69 4.84 8.91
C THR A 326 -27.15 6.18 9.37
N LYS A 327 -27.89 7.25 9.05
CA LYS A 327 -27.66 8.61 9.55
C LYS A 327 -29.01 9.27 9.83
N ASP A 328 -29.17 9.85 11.02
CA ASP A 328 -30.39 10.53 11.45
C ASP A 328 -31.66 9.66 11.28
N GLY A 329 -31.51 8.35 11.51
CA GLY A 329 -32.58 7.36 11.39
C GLY A 329 -32.93 6.91 9.97
N SER A 330 -32.23 7.40 8.94
CA SER A 330 -32.42 7.01 7.54
C SER A 330 -31.27 6.13 7.05
N ALA A 331 -31.53 5.20 6.14
CA ALA A 331 -30.49 4.47 5.43
C ALA A 331 -29.67 5.44 4.55
N ARG A 332 -28.35 5.26 4.52
CA ARG A 332 -27.42 6.03 3.70
C ARG A 332 -26.34 5.12 3.14
N GLU A 333 -25.88 5.45 1.95
CA GLU A 333 -24.82 4.74 1.27
C GLU A 333 -23.96 5.76 0.52
N VAL A 334 -22.64 5.71 0.69
CA VAL A 334 -21.71 6.66 0.07
C VAL A 334 -20.47 5.95 -0.42
N TYR A 335 -19.82 6.51 -1.43
CA TYR A 335 -18.48 6.15 -1.86
C TYR A 335 -17.55 7.35 -1.70
N LEU A 336 -16.56 7.24 -0.80
CA LEU A 336 -15.46 8.18 -0.68
C LEU A 336 -14.30 7.67 -1.51
N TYR A 337 -13.76 8.48 -2.41
CA TYR A 337 -12.83 7.98 -3.42
C TYR A 337 -11.75 8.98 -3.79
N HIS A 338 -10.69 8.45 -4.37
CA HIS A 338 -9.59 9.21 -4.93
C HIS A 338 -9.23 8.66 -6.29
N VAL A 339 -9.15 9.55 -7.28
CA VAL A 339 -8.94 9.21 -8.69
C VAL A 339 -7.67 9.90 -9.19
N VAL A 340 -6.81 9.13 -9.86
CA VAL A 340 -5.60 9.68 -10.49
C VAL A 340 -5.58 9.33 -11.97
N ASP A 341 -5.42 10.37 -12.79
CA ASP A 341 -5.21 10.26 -14.23
C ASP A 341 -3.71 10.05 -14.53
N ASN A 342 -3.39 9.06 -15.37
CA ASN A 342 -2.00 8.74 -15.66
C ASN A 342 -1.29 9.86 -16.39
N GLN A 343 -1.92 10.47 -17.39
CA GLN A 343 -1.31 11.55 -18.15
C GLN A 343 -1.05 12.78 -17.29
N TRP A 344 -1.93 13.06 -16.32
CA TRP A 344 -1.70 14.08 -15.32
C TRP A 344 -0.50 13.75 -14.44
N SER A 345 -0.48 12.58 -13.80
CA SER A 345 0.60 12.19 -12.87
C SER A 345 1.97 12.11 -13.56
N MET A 346 2.02 11.59 -14.78
CA MET A 346 3.23 11.56 -15.60
C MET A 346 3.72 12.96 -15.99
N ARG A 347 2.83 13.88 -16.37
CA ARG A 347 3.23 15.26 -16.71
C ARG A 347 3.72 16.02 -15.48
N GLU A 348 3.01 15.90 -14.36
CA GLU A 348 3.31 16.68 -13.16
C GLU A 348 4.48 16.12 -12.36
N TYR A 349 4.64 14.79 -12.34
CA TYR A 349 5.61 14.11 -11.46
C TYR A 349 6.47 13.07 -12.17
N GLY A 350 6.27 12.79 -13.47
CA GLY A 350 7.01 11.73 -14.18
C GLY A 350 6.78 10.33 -13.61
N SER A 351 5.72 10.16 -12.82
CA SER A 351 5.39 8.95 -12.08
C SER A 351 3.99 8.52 -12.48
N GLN A 352 3.83 7.24 -12.81
CA GLN A 352 2.56 6.73 -13.28
C GLN A 352 1.50 6.72 -12.17
N ALA A 353 0.21 6.72 -12.54
CA ALA A 353 -0.91 6.99 -11.62
C ALA A 353 -0.91 6.13 -10.35
N VAL A 354 -0.73 4.81 -10.47
CA VAL A 354 -0.77 3.85 -9.36
C VAL A 354 0.37 4.09 -8.36
N VAL A 355 1.62 4.23 -8.84
CA VAL A 355 2.76 4.50 -7.95
C VAL A 355 2.67 5.88 -7.32
N TRP A 356 2.18 6.87 -8.05
CA TRP A 356 2.01 8.22 -7.53
C TRP A 356 0.92 8.28 -6.46
N GLN A 357 -0.22 7.64 -6.72
CA GLN A 357 -1.34 7.54 -5.79
C GLN A 357 -0.93 6.82 -4.50
N THR A 358 -0.11 5.78 -4.59
CA THR A 358 0.45 5.14 -3.40
C THR A 358 1.37 6.10 -2.64
N ALA A 359 2.27 6.80 -3.35
CA ALA A 359 3.34 7.61 -2.78
C ALA A 359 2.91 8.93 -2.13
N VAL A 360 1.77 9.51 -2.51
CA VAL A 360 1.32 10.79 -1.93
C VAL A 360 0.96 10.64 -0.44
N ASN A 361 0.33 9.51 -0.09
CA ASN A 361 -0.20 9.24 1.23
C ASN A 361 0.84 9.20 2.36
N PRO A 362 1.96 8.46 2.26
CA PRO A 362 2.98 8.48 3.30
C PRO A 362 3.68 9.85 3.40
N VAL A 363 3.74 10.64 2.32
CA VAL A 363 4.30 12.00 2.38
C VAL A 363 3.38 12.97 3.12
N VAL A 364 2.06 12.86 2.92
CA VAL A 364 1.05 13.58 3.73
C VAL A 364 1.17 13.18 5.20
N ALA A 365 1.22 11.88 5.50
CA ALA A 365 1.37 11.38 6.86
C ALA A 365 2.65 11.88 7.54
N LEU A 366 3.79 11.86 6.85
CA LEU A 366 5.05 12.41 7.36
C LEU A 366 4.95 13.91 7.69
N GLU A 367 4.25 14.70 6.87
CA GLU A 367 4.04 16.12 7.14
C GLU A 367 3.17 16.34 8.38
N LEU A 368 2.10 15.54 8.56
CA LEU A 368 1.25 15.60 9.75
C LEU A 368 2.00 15.20 11.03
N ILE A 369 2.86 14.18 10.96
CA ILE A 369 3.72 13.75 12.07
C ILE A 369 4.75 14.85 12.38
N ALA A 370 5.35 15.45 11.36
CA ALA A 370 6.31 16.54 11.52
C ALA A 370 5.69 17.80 12.15
N GLY A 371 4.44 18.11 11.80
CA GLY A 371 3.67 19.22 12.34
C GLY A 371 3.00 18.92 13.70
N GLY A 372 2.99 17.66 14.13
CA GLY A 372 2.33 17.22 15.37
C GLY A 372 0.80 17.12 15.28
N ALA A 373 0.20 17.33 14.10
CA ALA A 373 -1.22 17.12 13.87
C ALA A 373 -1.59 15.63 14.02
N TRP A 374 -0.69 14.75 13.62
CA TRP A 374 -0.72 13.34 13.98
C TRP A 374 0.37 13.06 15.02
N SER A 375 -0.05 12.77 16.24
CA SER A 375 0.84 12.46 17.37
C SER A 375 0.26 11.29 18.15
N ALA A 376 0.95 10.16 18.11
CA ALA A 376 0.59 8.94 18.83
C ALA A 376 1.83 8.07 19.07
N SER A 377 1.67 6.97 19.79
CA SER A 377 2.69 5.95 20.01
C SER A 377 2.07 4.55 19.89
N GLY A 378 2.89 3.56 19.56
CA GLY A 378 2.44 2.19 19.29
C GLY A 378 2.40 1.86 17.80
N VAL A 379 1.82 0.71 17.48
CA VAL A 379 1.59 0.23 16.11
C VAL A 379 0.15 0.55 15.74
N LEU A 380 -0.06 1.45 14.78
CA LEU A 380 -1.38 1.99 14.44
C LEU A 380 -1.60 1.96 12.92
N GLY A 381 -2.83 1.70 12.49
CA GLY A 381 -3.29 2.00 11.13
C GLY A 381 -3.72 3.47 10.99
N PRO A 382 -3.90 3.98 9.75
CA PRO A 382 -4.30 5.36 9.49
C PRO A 382 -5.62 5.77 10.15
N GLU A 383 -6.59 4.85 10.23
CA GLU A 383 -7.91 5.01 10.84
C GLU A 383 -7.88 5.22 12.36
N ALA A 384 -6.75 4.92 13.01
CA ALA A 384 -6.55 5.21 14.42
C ALA A 384 -6.37 6.73 14.68
N LEU A 385 -6.03 7.50 13.65
CA LEU A 385 -5.68 8.92 13.73
C LEU A 385 -6.81 9.82 13.19
N PRO A 386 -6.84 11.11 13.56
CA PRO A 386 -7.88 12.03 13.08
C PRO A 386 -7.84 12.17 11.55
N PRO A 387 -8.97 11.98 10.83
CA PRO A 387 -8.96 11.92 9.37
C PRO A 387 -8.94 13.31 8.72
N ARG A 388 -9.56 14.32 9.34
CA ARG A 388 -9.71 15.66 8.75
C ARG A 388 -8.38 16.33 8.38
N PRO A 389 -7.36 16.38 9.27
CA PRO A 389 -6.07 16.97 8.91
C PRO A 389 -5.42 16.31 7.69
N PHE A 390 -5.60 15.00 7.52
CA PHE A 390 -5.09 14.27 6.36
C PHE A 390 -5.82 14.64 5.09
N LEU A 391 -7.15 14.59 5.11
CA LEU A 391 -8.00 14.88 3.95
C LEU A 391 -7.86 16.35 3.48
N ASP A 392 -7.75 17.28 4.42
CA ASP A 392 -7.51 18.70 4.11
C ASP A 392 -6.13 18.89 3.46
N LEU A 393 -5.08 18.30 4.05
CA LEU A 393 -3.71 18.40 3.54
C LEU A 393 -3.54 17.70 2.17
N LEU A 394 -4.22 16.58 1.95
CA LEU A 394 -4.25 15.91 0.64
C LEU A 394 -4.85 16.83 -0.44
N GLY A 395 -5.88 17.62 -0.09
CA GLY A 395 -6.41 18.69 -0.94
C GLY A 395 -5.37 19.78 -1.24
N GLU A 396 -4.59 20.22 -0.25
CA GLU A 396 -3.50 21.20 -0.44
C GLU A 396 -2.34 20.67 -1.31
N TYR A 397 -2.16 19.35 -1.39
CA TYR A 397 -1.23 18.71 -2.32
C TYR A 397 -1.73 18.73 -3.77
N GLY A 398 -2.93 19.24 -4.02
CA GLY A 398 -3.57 19.24 -5.34
C GLY A 398 -4.16 17.88 -5.71
N SER A 399 -4.47 17.05 -4.72
CA SER A 399 -4.95 15.68 -4.87
C SER A 399 -6.34 15.51 -4.23
N PRO A 400 -7.36 16.29 -4.63
CA PRO A 400 -8.65 16.27 -3.95
C PRO A 400 -9.30 14.88 -4.03
N TRP A 401 -9.99 14.51 -2.96
CA TRP A 401 -10.84 13.33 -2.90
C TRP A 401 -12.30 13.70 -3.17
N GLY A 402 -13.10 12.71 -3.54
CA GLY A 402 -14.53 12.86 -3.85
C GLY A 402 -15.42 12.09 -2.89
N LEU A 403 -16.67 12.54 -2.78
CA LEU A 403 -17.75 11.82 -2.10
C LEU A 403 -18.93 11.75 -3.06
N ARG A 404 -19.42 10.54 -3.31
CA ARG A 404 -20.64 10.28 -4.08
C ARG A 404 -21.66 9.61 -3.16
N GLU A 405 -22.90 10.10 -3.15
CA GLU A 405 -24.01 9.37 -2.55
C GLU A 405 -24.41 8.23 -3.50
N GLU A 406 -24.60 7.03 -2.96
CA GLU A 406 -25.14 5.88 -3.68
C GLU A 406 -26.64 5.77 -3.34
N GLY A 407 -27.50 5.78 -4.37
CA GLY A 407 -28.96 5.79 -4.17
C GLY A 407 -29.77 6.08 -5.41
#